data_AF-A0A925V6M2-F1
#
_entry.id   AF-A0A925V6M2-F1
#
_cell.length_a   1.000
_cell.length_b   1.000
_cell.length_c   1.000
_cell.angle_alpha   90.00
_cell.angle_beta   90.00
_cell.angle_gamma   90.00
#
_symmetry.space_group_name_H-M   'P 1'
#
loop_
_entity.id
_entity.type
_entity.pdbx_description
1 polymer ?
#
loop_
_entity_poly.entity_id
_entity_poly.type
_entity_poly.pdbx_seq_one_letter_code
_entity_poly.pdbx_strand_id
1 'polypeptide(L)'
;MRAALLLGLVVVACKPLDKGAREHFARTYGCPEERVQAEARPELPYSEQLAVKAGGLTPPGEVKDDLESLAQWKTDHGIQVYAVSGCDQAALLACLHPVDKSDGAVLISETACVEAPAAE
;
A
#
# COMPACT_ATOMS: atom_id res chain seq x y z
N MET A 1 -48.51 2.09 -9.65
CA MET A 1 -47.18 1.84 -10.27
C MET A 1 -46.13 2.23 -9.24
N ARG A 2 -45.45 1.25 -8.61
CA ARG A 2 -44.44 1.49 -7.57
C ARG A 2 -43.09 1.66 -8.27
N ALA A 3 -42.53 2.87 -8.25
CA ALA A 3 -41.17 3.14 -8.71
C ALA A 3 -40.19 2.68 -7.62
N ALA A 4 -39.43 1.62 -7.90
CA ALA A 4 -38.31 1.19 -7.06
C ALA A 4 -37.09 2.07 -7.39
N LEU A 5 -36.77 2.99 -6.49
CA LEU A 5 -35.52 3.75 -6.50
C LEU A 5 -34.37 2.82 -6.10
N LEU A 6 -33.62 2.34 -7.09
CA LEU A 6 -32.31 1.71 -6.88
C LEU A 6 -31.31 2.83 -6.55
N LEU A 7 -31.10 3.09 -5.26
CA LEU A 7 -29.94 3.84 -4.79
C LEU A 7 -28.69 2.99 -5.09
N GLY A 8 -27.99 3.34 -6.17
CA GLY A 8 -26.67 2.80 -6.44
C GLY A 8 -25.68 3.31 -5.41
N LEU A 9 -25.26 2.45 -4.48
CA LEU A 9 -24.06 2.68 -3.68
C LEU A 9 -22.87 2.77 -4.65
N VAL A 10 -22.31 3.98 -4.79
CA VAL A 10 -21.00 4.15 -5.41
C VAL A 10 -19.98 3.64 -4.39
N VAL A 11 -19.63 2.37 -4.51
CA VAL A 11 -18.55 1.77 -3.73
C VAL A 11 -17.26 2.35 -4.29
N VAL A 12 -16.71 3.38 -3.64
CA VAL A 12 -15.35 3.84 -3.91
C VAL A 12 -14.44 2.70 -3.48
N ALA A 13 -14.03 1.87 -4.45
CA ALA A 13 -13.23 0.69 -4.17
C ALA A 13 -11.80 1.14 -3.82
N CYS A 14 -11.42 1.04 -2.54
CA CYS A 14 -10.02 1.15 -2.12
C CYS A 14 -9.20 0.14 -2.93
N LYS A 15 -8.12 0.59 -3.56
CA LYS A 15 -7.26 -0.29 -4.34
C LYS A 15 -6.44 -1.16 -3.37
N PRO A 16 -6.54 -2.49 -3.40
CA PRO A 16 -5.76 -3.32 -2.49
C PRO A 16 -4.25 -3.14 -2.71
N LEU A 17 -3.46 -3.08 -1.62
CA LEU A 17 -2.01 -2.90 -1.70
C LEU A 17 -1.31 -4.08 -2.40
N ASP A 18 -1.83 -5.30 -2.27
CA ASP A 18 -1.31 -6.50 -2.95
C ASP A 18 -1.45 -6.39 -4.48
N LYS A 19 -2.59 -5.84 -4.94
CA LYS A 19 -2.78 -5.51 -6.35
C LYS A 19 -1.78 -4.45 -6.80
N GLY A 20 -1.56 -3.42 -5.99
CA GLY A 20 -0.51 -2.42 -6.21
C GLY A 20 0.88 -3.03 -6.36
N ALA A 21 1.24 -3.98 -5.49
CA ALA A 21 2.51 -4.69 -5.52
C ALA A 21 2.68 -5.51 -6.81
N ARG A 22 1.65 -6.29 -7.20
CA ARG A 22 1.66 -7.08 -8.43
C ARG A 22 1.78 -6.21 -9.68
N GLU A 23 0.99 -5.14 -9.76
CA GLU A 23 1.04 -4.19 -10.87
C GLU A 23 2.40 -3.49 -10.97
N HIS A 24 2.99 -3.09 -9.83
CA HIS A 24 4.31 -2.48 -9.80
C HIS A 24 5.37 -3.47 -10.32
N PHE A 25 5.41 -4.68 -9.78
CA PHE A 25 6.34 -5.73 -10.20
C PHE A 25 6.17 -6.07 -11.69
N ALA A 26 4.93 -6.21 -12.16
CA ALA A 26 4.61 -6.48 -13.55
C ALA A 26 5.20 -5.43 -14.50
N ARG A 27 5.05 -4.14 -14.15
CA ARG A 27 5.64 -3.04 -14.92
C ARG A 27 7.16 -3.01 -14.84
N THR A 28 7.73 -3.22 -13.65
CA THR A 28 9.19 -3.13 -13.43
C THR A 28 9.94 -4.26 -14.12
N TYR A 29 9.44 -5.49 -14.05
CA TYR A 29 10.12 -6.68 -14.57
C TYR A 29 9.52 -7.23 -15.87
N GLY A 30 8.54 -6.54 -16.46
CA GLY A 30 7.88 -6.97 -17.71
C GLY A 30 7.11 -8.30 -17.59
N CYS A 31 6.72 -8.69 -16.37
CA CYS A 31 5.99 -9.93 -16.13
C CYS A 31 4.48 -9.68 -16.19
N PRO A 32 3.67 -10.50 -16.90
CA PRO A 32 2.21 -10.36 -16.88
C PRO A 32 1.66 -10.47 -15.46
N GLU A 33 0.77 -9.56 -15.06
CA GLU A 33 0.29 -9.43 -13.66
C GLU A 33 -0.34 -10.73 -13.14
N GLU A 34 -1.02 -11.49 -14.00
CA GLU A 34 -1.63 -12.79 -13.68
C GLU A 34 -0.62 -13.90 -13.36
N ARG A 35 0.66 -13.69 -13.71
CA ARG A 35 1.78 -14.58 -13.38
C ARG A 35 2.57 -14.12 -12.16
N VAL A 36 2.22 -12.96 -11.60
CA VAL A 36 2.85 -12.39 -10.42
C VAL A 36 2.11 -12.83 -9.16
N GLN A 37 2.83 -13.41 -8.22
CA GLN A 37 2.35 -13.75 -6.89
C GLN A 37 2.87 -12.72 -5.89
N ALA A 38 2.00 -12.27 -4.98
CA ALA A 38 2.36 -11.36 -3.89
C ALA A 38 1.90 -11.95 -2.55
N GLU A 39 2.83 -12.08 -1.62
CA GLU A 39 2.59 -12.59 -0.26
C GLU A 39 2.93 -11.49 0.74
N ALA A 40 1.98 -11.14 1.61
CA ALA A 40 2.22 -10.16 2.66
C ALA A 40 3.24 -10.68 3.69
N ARG A 41 4.20 -9.84 4.08
CA ARG A 41 5.26 -10.14 5.04
C ARG A 41 5.18 -9.17 6.24
N PRO A 42 4.12 -9.25 7.07
CA PRO A 42 3.90 -8.32 8.18
C PRO A 42 4.96 -8.40 9.27
N GLU A 43 5.72 -9.49 9.32
CA GLU A 43 6.82 -9.70 10.27
C GLU A 43 8.08 -8.88 9.92
N LEU A 44 8.18 -8.34 8.70
CA LEU A 44 9.35 -7.59 8.26
C LEU A 44 9.27 -6.11 8.68
N PRO A 45 10.23 -5.59 9.47
CA PRO A 45 10.14 -4.26 10.09
C PRO A 45 10.61 -3.12 9.17
N TYR A 46 10.11 -3.06 7.93
CA TYR A 46 10.54 -2.03 6.95
C TYR A 46 9.67 -0.77 6.89
N SER A 47 8.76 -0.59 7.86
CA SER A 47 7.67 0.37 7.77
C SER A 47 8.05 1.85 7.92
N GLU A 48 9.20 2.19 8.50
CA GLU A 48 9.55 3.60 8.71
C GLU A 48 10.56 4.13 7.67
N GLN A 49 11.58 3.35 7.31
CA GLN A 49 12.60 3.79 6.34
C GLN A 49 12.08 3.82 4.90
N LEU A 50 11.12 2.96 4.56
CA LEU A 50 10.55 2.89 3.22
C LEU A 50 9.34 3.82 3.04
N ALA A 51 8.72 4.29 4.14
CA ALA A 51 7.51 5.11 4.08
C ALA A 51 7.83 6.41 3.38
N VAL A 52 8.89 7.06 3.85
CA VAL A 52 9.39 8.31 3.30
C VAL A 52 9.78 8.15 1.83
N LYS A 53 10.43 7.03 1.45
CA LYS A 53 10.84 6.76 0.07
C LYS A 53 9.66 6.53 -0.87
N ALA A 54 8.59 5.89 -0.37
CA ALA A 54 7.37 5.64 -1.11
C ALA A 54 6.37 6.82 -1.09
N GLY A 55 6.75 7.98 -0.51
CA GLY A 55 5.90 9.16 -0.44
C GLY A 55 4.84 9.11 0.67
N GLY A 56 5.01 8.24 1.66
CA GLY A 56 4.19 8.14 2.85
C GLY A 56 4.42 9.30 3.82
N LEU A 57 3.42 9.54 4.66
CA LEU A 57 3.51 10.53 5.73
C LEU A 57 4.47 10.07 6.83
N THR A 58 5.04 11.03 7.55
CA THR A 58 5.64 10.77 8.86
C THR A 58 4.57 11.06 9.92
N PRO A 59 4.40 10.23 10.96
CA PRO A 59 3.41 10.52 11.99
C PRO A 59 3.73 11.86 12.68
N PRO A 60 2.73 12.71 12.95
CA PRO A 60 2.90 13.93 13.73
C PRO A 60 3.53 13.64 15.10
N GLY A 61 4.19 14.63 15.70
CA GLY A 61 4.84 14.47 17.02
C GLY A 61 3.87 13.95 18.09
N GLU A 62 2.66 14.51 18.15
CA GLU A 62 1.61 14.09 19.08
C GLU A 62 1.16 12.64 18.88
N VAL A 63 1.17 12.15 17.64
CA VAL A 63 0.83 10.76 17.29
C VAL A 63 2.00 9.81 17.55
N LYS A 64 3.24 10.29 17.46
CA LYS A 64 4.43 9.49 17.80
C LYS A 64 4.53 9.18 19.29
N ASP A 65 4.10 10.13 20.13
CA ASP A 65 4.25 10.03 21.58
C ASP A 65 3.10 9.24 22.25
N ASP A 66 1.97 9.03 21.56
CA ASP A 66 0.88 8.15 22.00
C ASP A 66 0.89 6.81 21.25
N LEU A 67 1.16 5.72 21.96
CA LEU A 67 1.28 4.38 21.39
C LEU A 67 -0.01 3.89 20.72
N GLU A 68 -1.17 4.26 21.25
CA GLU A 68 -2.46 3.85 20.68
C GLU A 68 -2.74 4.60 19.37
N SER A 69 -2.57 5.92 19.38
CA SER A 69 -2.63 6.74 18.17
C SER A 69 -1.58 6.33 17.14
N LEU A 70 -0.37 5.96 17.56
CA LEU A 70 0.68 5.48 16.66
C LEU A 70 0.29 4.15 16.00
N ALA A 71 -0.30 3.22 16.74
CA ALA A 71 -0.75 1.93 16.20
C ALA A 71 -1.89 2.10 15.20
N GLN A 72 -2.86 2.96 15.52
CA GLN A 72 -3.95 3.31 14.61
C GLN A 72 -3.43 4.03 13.36
N TRP A 73 -2.54 5.00 13.54
CA TRP A 73 -1.92 5.71 12.42
C TRP A 73 -1.12 4.75 11.51
N LYS A 74 -0.37 3.80 12.10
CA LYS A 74 0.31 2.73 11.37
C LYS A 74 -0.63 1.75 10.69
N THR A 75 -1.88 1.63 11.15
CA THR A 75 -2.90 0.82 10.46
C THR A 75 -3.48 1.59 9.27
N ASP A 76 -3.77 2.87 9.45
CA ASP A 76 -4.43 3.72 8.45
C ASP A 76 -3.48 4.21 7.34
N HIS A 77 -2.20 4.37 7.67
CA HIS A 77 -1.16 4.92 6.78
C HIS A 77 0.04 3.96 6.62
N GLY A 78 -0.15 2.72 7.06
CA GLY A 78 0.90 1.71 7.13
C GLY A 78 1.47 1.33 5.78
N ILE A 79 2.78 1.12 5.77
CA ILE A 79 3.39 0.32 4.72
C ILE A 79 3.03 -1.13 4.96
N GLN A 80 2.63 -1.82 3.90
CA GLN A 80 2.64 -3.27 3.86
C GLN A 80 3.76 -3.77 2.96
N VAL A 81 4.56 -4.70 3.48
CA VAL A 81 5.63 -5.36 2.73
C VAL A 81 5.07 -6.61 2.07
N TYR A 82 5.43 -6.81 0.81
CA TYR A 82 5.08 -7.99 0.02
C TYR A 82 6.35 -8.66 -0.50
N ALA A 83 6.44 -9.97 -0.34
CA ALA A 83 7.31 -10.80 -1.15
C ALA A 83 6.60 -11.05 -2.47
N VAL A 84 7.19 -10.58 -3.57
CA VAL A 84 6.60 -10.65 -4.91
C VAL A 84 7.49 -11.48 -5.80
N SER A 85 6.91 -12.39 -6.57
CA SER A 85 7.66 -13.25 -7.49
C SER A 85 6.88 -13.56 -8.76
N GLY A 86 7.61 -13.80 -9.84
CA GLY A 86 7.06 -14.14 -11.15
C GLY A 86 8.11 -14.03 -12.24
N CYS A 87 7.96 -14.80 -13.32
CA CYS A 87 8.85 -14.75 -14.49
C CYS A 87 10.35 -14.83 -14.14
N ASP A 88 10.71 -15.77 -13.24
CA ASP A 88 12.09 -15.99 -12.76
C ASP A 88 12.71 -14.80 -12.02
N GLN A 89 11.89 -13.86 -11.56
CA GLN A 89 12.29 -12.71 -10.74
C GLN A 89 11.60 -12.77 -9.38
N ALA A 90 12.23 -12.17 -8.37
CA ALA A 90 11.66 -12.00 -7.04
C ALA A 90 12.15 -10.68 -6.43
N ALA A 91 11.28 -10.00 -5.69
CA ALA A 91 11.57 -8.75 -5.01
C ALA A 91 10.77 -8.63 -3.71
N LEU A 92 11.27 -7.83 -2.77
CA LEU A 92 10.47 -7.34 -1.65
C LEU A 92 9.97 -5.94 -2.02
N LEU A 93 8.65 -5.72 -1.97
CA LEU A 93 8.05 -4.42 -2.23
C LEU A 93 7.38 -3.89 -0.95
N ALA A 94 7.69 -2.66 -0.60
CA ALA A 94 6.98 -1.89 0.40
C ALA A 94 5.93 -1.02 -0.29
N CYS A 95 4.65 -1.29 -0.04
CA CYS A 95 3.54 -0.61 -0.67
C CYS A 95 2.71 0.19 0.35
N LEU A 96 2.22 1.35 -0.05
CA LEU A 96 1.35 2.21 0.73
C LEU A 96 0.36 2.97 -0.17
N HIS A 97 -0.66 3.55 0.45
CA HIS A 97 -1.49 4.57 -0.19
C HIS A 97 -0.79 5.92 -0.07
N PRO A 98 -0.41 6.56 -1.18
CA PRO A 98 0.27 7.84 -1.13
C PRO A 98 -0.67 8.91 -0.60
N VAL A 99 -0.10 10.02 -0.13
CA VAL A 99 -0.88 11.19 0.26
C VAL A 99 -0.84 12.27 -0.80
N ASP A 100 -1.97 12.94 -0.98
CA ASP A 100 -2.04 14.16 -1.78
C ASP A 100 -1.23 15.27 -1.09
N LYS A 101 -0.34 15.91 -1.84
CA LYS A 101 0.54 16.95 -1.30
C LYS A 101 -0.17 18.28 -1.06
N SER A 102 -1.39 18.45 -1.58
CA SER A 102 -2.16 19.70 -1.54
C SER A 102 -2.98 19.80 -0.27
N ASP A 103 -3.60 18.70 0.17
CA ASP A 103 -4.51 18.67 1.32
C ASP A 103 -4.19 17.57 2.35
N GLY A 104 -3.19 16.72 2.07
CA GLY A 104 -2.78 15.63 2.97
C GLY A 104 -3.71 14.41 2.96
N ALA A 105 -4.68 14.35 2.04
CA ALA A 105 -5.61 13.23 1.96
C ALA A 105 -4.90 11.94 1.51
N VAL A 106 -5.25 10.80 2.12
CA VAL A 106 -4.77 9.48 1.69
C VAL A 106 -5.48 9.07 0.40
N LEU A 107 -4.70 8.80 -0.65
CA LEU A 107 -5.17 8.40 -1.96
C LEU A 107 -5.42 6.89 -2.00
N ILE A 108 -6.53 6.47 -1.38
CA ILE A 108 -6.94 5.06 -1.25
C ILE A 108 -7.17 4.35 -2.60
N SER A 109 -7.33 5.10 -3.69
CA SER A 109 -7.46 4.57 -5.05
C SER A 109 -6.11 4.30 -5.73
N GLU A 110 -5.01 4.76 -5.13
CA GLU A 110 -3.66 4.68 -5.66
C GLU A 110 -2.75 3.88 -4.73
N THR A 111 -1.70 3.30 -5.30
CA THR A 111 -0.73 2.50 -4.55
C THR A 111 0.66 2.86 -5.01
N ALA A 112 1.49 3.35 -4.10
CA ALA A 112 2.90 3.57 -4.33
C ALA A 112 3.68 2.41 -3.73
N CYS A 113 4.58 1.82 -4.52
CA CYS A 113 5.45 0.73 -4.08
C CYS A 113 6.90 1.07 -4.38
N VAL A 114 7.79 0.68 -3.47
CA VAL A 114 9.25 0.77 -3.64
C VAL A 114 9.89 -0.56 -3.29
N GLU A 115 11.01 -0.89 -3.94
CA GLU A 115 11.80 -2.04 -3.56
C GLU A 115 12.34 -1.86 -2.14
N ALA A 116 12.03 -2.83 -1.28
CA ALA A 116 12.60 -2.96 0.04
C ALA A 116 13.97 -3.65 -0.07
N PRO A 117 14.97 -3.24 0.73
CA PRO A 117 16.22 -3.97 0.79
C PRO A 117 15.98 -5.41 1.21
N ALA A 118 16.79 -6.34 0.71
CA ALA A 118 16.76 -7.73 1.13
C ALA A 118 16.92 -7.81 2.66
N ALA A 119 16.16 -8.70 3.31
CA ALA A 119 16.41 -9.04 4.71
C ALA A 119 17.76 -9.76 4.81
N GLU A 120 18.74 -9.10 5.43
CA GLU A 120 20.02 -9.68 5.83
C GLU A 120 19.86 -10.62 7.03
#